data_AF-I3SUG0-F1
#
_entry.id   AF-I3SUG0-F1
#
_cell.length_a   1.000
_cell.length_b   1.000
_cell.length_c   1.000
_cell.angle_alpha   90.00
_cell.angle_beta   90.00
_cell.angle_gamma   90.00
#
_symmetry.space_group_name_H-M   'P 1'
#
loop_
_entity.id
_entity.type
_entity.pdbx_description
1 polymer ?
#
loop_
_entity_poly.entity_id
_entity_poly.type
_entity_poly.pdbx_seq_one_letter_code
_entity_poly.pdbx_strand_id
1 'polypeptide(L)' 'MHEAGYDIGNLDATLILQRPKLSPHKDVIKANLSALLGVDPSVVNIKAKTHEKVDSLGENRSIAAHTVVLLMKK' A
#
# COMPACT_ATOMS: atom_id res chain seq x y z
N MET A 1 -4.14 0.59 17.92
CA MET A 1 -2.75 1.10 17.92
C MET A 1 -2.55 2.17 18.98
N HIS A 2 -3.34 3.26 18.96
CA HIS A 2 -3.18 4.36 19.91
C HIS A 2 -3.37 3.94 21.38
N GLU A 3 -4.38 3.11 21.70
CA GLU A 3 -4.59 2.59 23.07
C GLU A 3 -3.41 1.74 23.57
N ALA A 4 -2.69 1.09 22.66
CA ALA A 4 -1.48 0.33 22.97
C ALA A 4 -0.21 1.21 23.00
N GLY A 5 -0.34 2.53 22.80
CA GLY A 5 0.77 3.48 22.87
C GLY A 5 1.71 3.47 21.66
N TYR A 6 1.21 3.17 20.46
CA TYR A 6 2.00 3.18 19.22
C TYR A 6 1.50 4.21 18.21
N ASP A 7 2.41 4.69 17.38
CA ASP A 7 2.19 5.46 16.15
C ASP A 7 2.84 4.77 14.93
N ILE A 8 2.40 5.12 13.72
CA ILE A 8 3.03 4.64 12.49
C ILE A 8 4.29 5.46 12.24
N GLY A 9 5.45 4.79 12.17
CA GLY A 9 6.69 5.40 11.68
C GLY A 9 6.67 5.54 10.18
N ASN A 10 6.47 4.43 9.46
CA ASN A 10 6.26 4.42 8.02
C ASN A 10 5.49 3.18 7.56
N LEU A 11 4.90 3.28 6.36
CA LEU A 11 4.16 2.21 5.70
C LEU A 11 4.60 2.09 4.24
N ASP A 12 4.89 0.88 3.80
CA ASP A 12 5.23 0.58 2.41
C ASP A 12 4.38 -0.59 1.88
N ALA A 13 3.51 -0.29 0.93
CA ALA A 13 2.58 -1.24 0.33
C ALA A 13 2.98 -1.58 -1.11
N THR A 14 2.96 -2.87 -1.44
CA THR A 14 3.17 -3.40 -2.79
C THR A 14 1.90 -4.06 -3.28
N LEU A 15 1.28 -3.50 -4.31
CA LEU A 15 0.17 -4.11 -5.01
C LEU A 15 0.70 -4.97 -6.17
N ILE A 16 0.15 -6.18 -6.30
CA ILE A 16 0.46 -7.08 -7.40
C ILE A 16 -0.82 -7.22 -8.23
N LEU A 17 -0.81 -6.59 -9.40
CA LEU A 17 -1.94 -6.58 -10.34
C LEU A 17 -1.43 -6.56 -11.78
N GLN A 18 -2.06 -7.33 -12.66
CA GLN A 18 -1.69 -7.34 -14.07
C GLN A 18 -2.20 -6.09 -14.80
N ARG A 19 -3.45 -5.67 -14.51
CA ARG A 19 -4.09 -4.45 -15.01
C ARG A 19 -5.09 -3.93 -13.97
N PRO A 20 -5.43 -2.63 -13.98
CA PRO A 20 -4.85 -1.54 -14.78
C PRO A 20 -3.48 -1.06 -14.25
N LYS A 21 -2.86 -0.09 -14.92
CA LYS A 21 -1.66 0.59 -14.38
C LYS A 21 -2.04 1.39 -13.14
N LEU A 22 -1.29 1.23 -12.05
CA LEU A 22 -1.54 1.97 -10.81
C LEU A 22 -1.05 3.42 -10.86
N SER A 23 -0.03 3.74 -11.67
CA SER A 23 0.64 5.04 -11.66
C SER A 23 -0.29 6.25 -11.71
N PRO A 24 -1.35 6.28 -12.56
CA PRO A 24 -2.30 7.40 -12.61
C PRO A 24 -3.14 7.59 -11.33
N HIS A 25 -3.20 6.58 -10.47
CA HIS A 25 -4.03 6.55 -9.26
C HIS A 25 -3.20 6.60 -7.98
N LYS A 26 -1.87 6.50 -8.07
CA LYS A 26 -0.98 6.33 -6.92
C LYS A 26 -1.16 7.43 -5.86
N ASP A 27 -1.21 8.68 -6.29
CA ASP A 27 -1.27 9.83 -5.37
C ASP A 27 -2.63 9.93 -4.68
N VAL A 28 -3.72 9.63 -5.38
CA VAL A 28 -5.07 9.59 -4.79
C VAL A 28 -5.17 8.50 -3.73
N ILE A 29 -4.66 7.29 -4.02
CA ILE A 29 -4.67 6.18 -3.04
C ILE A 29 -3.81 6.54 -1.83
N LYS A 30 -2.62 7.12 -2.05
CA LYS A 30 -1.73 7.56 -0.98
C LYS A 30 -2.37 8.63 -0.10
N ALA A 31 -3.01 9.64 -0.69
CA ALA A 31 -3.72 10.68 0.05
C ALA A 31 -4.86 10.10 0.91
N ASN A 32 -5.68 9.22 0.32
CA ASN A 32 -6.79 8.57 1.03
C ASN A 32 -6.29 7.71 2.20
N LEU A 33 -5.26 6.89 1.99
CA LEU A 33 -4.69 6.07 3.07
C LEU A 33 -4.12 6.94 4.19
N SER A 34 -3.40 8.01 3.84
CA SER A 34 -2.79 8.91 4.82
C SER A 34 -3.86 9.60 5.68
N ALA A 35 -4.93 10.08 5.04
CA ALA A 35 -6.06 10.69 5.75
C ALA A 35 -6.79 9.70 6.67
N LEU A 36 -7.08 8.48 6.18
CA LEU A 36 -7.76 7.45 6.98
C LEU A 36 -6.92 6.95 8.17
N LEU A 37 -5.59 6.89 8.00
CA LEU A 37 -4.66 6.48 9.05
C LEU A 37 -4.25 7.62 9.98
N GLY A 38 -4.55 8.88 9.63
CA GLY A 38 -4.16 10.05 10.40
C GLY A 38 -2.65 10.32 10.41
N VAL A 39 -1.96 10.03 9.30
CA VAL A 39 -0.50 10.18 9.17
C VAL A 39 -0.13 11.15 8.05
N ASP A 40 1.09 11.68 8.11
CA ASP A 40 1.62 12.50 7.04
C ASP A 40 1.83 11.65 5.76
N PRO A 41 1.45 12.12 4.56
CA PRO A 41 1.67 11.37 3.33
C PRO A 41 3.14 11.01 3.08
N SER A 42 4.11 11.78 3.57
CA SER A 42 5.54 11.46 3.40
C SER A 42 5.92 10.10 3.97
N VAL A 43 5.21 9.60 4.99
CA VAL A 43 5.50 8.29 5.60
C VAL A 43 4.77 7.11 4.96
N VAL A 44 3.94 7.37 3.93
CA VAL A 44 3.19 6.35 3.20
C VAL A 44 3.77 6.18 1.79
N ASN A 45 4.18 4.96 1.46
CA ASN A 45 4.57 4.58 0.11
C ASN A 45 3.69 3.47 -0.46
N ILE A 46 3.38 3.60 -1.75
CA ILE A 46 2.62 2.62 -2.52
C ILE A 46 3.35 2.35 -3.83
N LYS A 47 3.55 1.09 -4.14
CA LYS A 47 4.11 0.63 -5.41
C LYS A 47 3.27 -0.48 -6.01
N ALA A 48 3.35 -0.63 -7.32
CA ALA A 48 2.71 -1.70 -8.04
C ALA A 48 3.71 -2.46 -8.89
N LYS A 49 3.46 -3.76 -9.04
CA LYS A 49 4.14 -4.62 -10.01
C LYS A 49 3.14 -5.56 -10.68
N THR A 50 3.48 -5.98 -11.89
CA THR A 50 2.80 -7.08 -12.57
C THR A 50 3.26 -8.42 -11.99
N HIS A 51 2.55 -9.49 -12.36
CA HIS A 51 2.98 -10.85 -12.06
C HIS A 51 3.37 -11.59 -13.35
N GLU A 52 4.01 -10.88 -14.27
CA GLU A 52 4.64 -11.43 -15.49
C GLU A 52 3.77 -12.41 -16.31
N LYS A 53 2.44 -12.21 -16.30
CA LYS A 53 1.45 -13.09 -16.96
C LYS A 53 1.44 -14.56 -16.50
N VAL A 54 1.97 -14.84 -15.31
CA VAL A 54 1.92 -16.18 -14.70
C VAL A 54 0.94 -16.22 -13.54
N ASP A 55 0.35 -17.39 -13.31
CA ASP A 55 -0.62 -17.68 -12.25
C ASP A 55 -1.87 -16.78 -12.28
N SER A 56 -2.71 -16.92 -11.26
CA SER A 56 -3.98 -16.16 -11.18
C SER A 56 -3.80 -14.64 -11.25
N LEU A 57 -2.71 -14.11 -10.67
CA LEU A 57 -2.41 -12.68 -10.66
C LEU A 57 -2.02 -12.19 -12.06
N GLY A 58 -1.19 -12.93 -12.78
CA GLY A 58 -0.74 -12.59 -14.13
C GLY A 58 -1.81 -12.83 -15.20
N GLU A 59 -2.72 -13.77 -14.97
CA GLU A 59 -3.91 -14.02 -15.79
C GLU A 59 -5.03 -13.01 -15.53
N ASN A 60 -4.79 -12.01 -14.68
CA ASN A 60 -5.76 -10.96 -14.32
C ASN A 60 -7.06 -11.50 -13.69
N ARG A 61 -6.97 -12.65 -13.00
CA ARG A 61 -8.08 -13.27 -12.25
C ARG A 61 -8.09 -12.88 -10.78
N SER A 62 -7.00 -12.32 -10.28
CA SER A 62 -6.85 -11.88 -8.88
C SER A 62 -5.97 -10.64 -8.76
N ILE A 63 -6.02 -10.01 -7.59
CA ILE A 63 -5.13 -8.94 -7.14
C ILE A 63 -4.62 -9.29 -5.74
N ALA A 64 -3.38 -8.93 -5.42
CA ALA A 64 -2.81 -9.10 -4.08
C ALA A 64 -2.16 -7.80 -3.60
N ALA A 65 -2.04 -7.65 -2.28
CA ALA A 65 -1.36 -6.53 -1.65
C ALA A 65 -0.56 -7.00 -0.43
N HIS A 66 0.72 -6.66 -0.40
CA HIS A 66 1.59 -6.88 0.76
C HIS A 66 1.98 -5.54 1.36
N THR A 67 1.94 -5.42 2.67
CA THR A 67 2.27 -4.18 3.38
C THR A 67 3.22 -4.45 4.52
N VAL A 68 4.29 -3.66 4.60
CA VAL A 68 5.19 -3.63 5.76
C VAL A 68 4.95 -2.30 6.48
N VAL A 69 4.79 -2.36 7.81
CA VAL A 69 4.54 -1.20 8.65
C VAL A 69 5.51 -1.21 9.82
N LEU A 70 6.19 -0.09 10.04
CA LEU A 70 6.95 0.13 11.26
C LEU A 70 6.07 0.86 12.26
N LEU A 71 5.86 0.26 13.43
CA LEU A 71 5.21 0.91 14.56
C LEU A 71 6.26 1.44 15.51
N MET A 72 6.14 2.70 15.90
CA MET A 72 6.98 3.35 16.89
C MET A 72 6.19 3.49 18.18
N LYS A 73 6.82 3.20 19.31
CA LYS A 73 6.21 3.47 20.60
C LYS A 73 6.18 4.98 20.82
N LYS A 74 5.04 5.49 21.32
CA LYS A 74 4.88 6.88 21.74
C LYS A 74 5.82 7.22 22.90
#